data_AF-A0AAD4VBZ0-F1
#
_entry.id   AF-A0AAD4VBZ0-F1
#
_cell.length_a   1.000
_cell.length_b   1.000
_cell.length_c   1.000
_cell.angle_alpha   90.00
_cell.angle_beta   90.00
_cell.angle_gamma   90.00
#
_symmetry.space_group_name_H-M   'P 1'
#
loop_
_entity.id
_entity.type
_entity.pdbx_description
1 polymer ?
#
loop_
_entity_poly.entity_id
_entity_poly.type
_entity_poly.pdbx_seq_one_letter_code
_entity_poly.pdbx_strand_id
1 'polypeptide(L)'
;MDIQKYIKVEKVPGGQLEDSVVRKGVTINKDVIAPGKMRRKIFNQRIILLDWPLEFKKGENQTNAELLKEEEWGVLLQLEEEYIERLCVQILKFKPDVVITEKGLSELACHYFSKAGVSGMRRLRKTDNNRIAKACGAVIVNRPDELQQSDVGTGAGIFEVKKIVERNLQDAMSVARNILKNPTLGPAGGATQLTVSATLKQKSSSVEGIQKWPYEAAAIAFEAIPRTLAQNCGVNVIRTMTALQGKHANGEKSWIGIDGNTGVITDVKEKKIGGYLFGLLLLLSFISFAISIFKFVG
;
A
#
# COMPACT_ATOMS: atom_id res chain seq x y z
N MET A 1 30.16 -17.81 -9.35
CA MET A 1 28.80 -17.59 -9.88
C MET A 1 28.18 -16.43 -9.11
N ASP A 2 27.69 -15.38 -9.78
CA ASP A 2 27.03 -14.23 -9.12
C ASP A 2 25.67 -14.61 -8.54
N ILE A 3 25.62 -14.88 -7.23
CA ILE A 3 24.41 -15.28 -6.51
C ILE A 3 23.31 -14.20 -6.57
N GLN A 4 23.70 -12.92 -6.65
CA GLN A 4 22.78 -11.78 -6.70
C GLN A 4 21.86 -11.77 -7.94
N LYS A 5 22.22 -12.44 -9.04
CA LYS A 5 21.36 -12.54 -10.23
C LYS A 5 20.19 -13.51 -10.01
N TYR A 6 20.39 -14.52 -9.16
CA TYR A 6 19.46 -15.63 -8.94
C TYR A 6 18.62 -15.48 -7.68
N ILE A 7 19.08 -14.70 -6.70
CA ILE A 7 18.34 -14.40 -5.48
C ILE A 7 17.71 -13.02 -5.58
N LYS A 8 16.38 -12.97 -5.50
CA LYS A 8 15.60 -11.73 -5.45
C LYS A 8 14.98 -11.59 -4.07
N VAL A 9 15.37 -10.55 -3.33
CA VAL A 9 14.73 -10.19 -2.07
C VAL A 9 13.64 -9.17 -2.39
N GLU A 10 12.39 -9.60 -2.30
CA GLU A 10 11.22 -8.73 -2.43
C GLU A 10 10.68 -8.42 -1.04
N LYS A 11 10.58 -7.13 -0.72
CA LYS A 11 9.90 -6.67 0.49
C LYS A 11 8.45 -6.49 0.13
N VAL A 12 7.65 -7.50 0.45
CA VAL A 12 6.21 -7.39 0.31
C VAL A 12 5.70 -6.68 1.56
N PRO A 13 5.01 -5.55 1.39
CA PRO A 13 4.50 -4.84 2.53
C PRO A 13 3.32 -5.66 3.09
N GLY A 14 3.32 -5.90 4.40
CA GLY A 14 2.35 -6.73 5.12
C GLY A 14 2.93 -8.08 5.54
N GLY A 15 2.19 -8.85 6.34
CA GLY A 15 2.66 -10.12 6.93
C GLY A 15 3.51 -9.95 8.20
N GLN A 16 3.54 -10.99 9.04
CA GLN A 16 4.39 -11.03 10.24
C GLN A 16 5.80 -11.52 9.87
N LEU A 17 6.75 -11.49 10.81
CA LEU A 17 8.11 -11.97 10.53
C LEU A 17 8.07 -13.46 10.15
N GLU A 18 7.15 -14.21 10.74
CA GLU A 18 6.91 -15.64 10.55
C GLU A 18 6.35 -15.95 9.15
N ASP A 19 5.72 -14.98 8.48
CA ASP A 19 5.23 -15.12 7.11
C ASP A 19 6.35 -15.00 6.05
N SER A 20 7.57 -14.66 6.49
CA SER A 20 8.75 -14.56 5.62
C SER A 20 9.20 -15.94 5.19
N VAL A 21 8.85 -16.33 3.97
CA VAL A 21 9.19 -17.64 3.41
C VAL A 21 10.10 -17.53 2.20
N VAL A 22 11.09 -18.42 2.11
CA VAL A 22 11.90 -18.60 0.91
C VAL A 22 11.09 -19.40 -0.11
N ARG A 23 10.63 -18.74 -1.17
CA ARG A 23 9.92 -19.39 -2.27
C ARG A 23 10.92 -19.82 -3.35
N LYS A 24 10.87 -21.10 -3.73
CA LYS A 24 11.54 -21.60 -4.93
C LYS A 24 10.73 -21.15 -6.16
N GLY A 25 11.04 -19.97 -6.67
CA GLY A 25 10.34 -19.34 -7.79
C GLY A 25 10.66 -17.86 -7.90
N VAL A 26 9.82 -17.13 -8.66
CA VAL A 26 9.99 -15.68 -8.87
C VAL A 26 8.76 -14.95 -8.37
N THR A 27 8.96 -13.97 -7.50
CA THR A 27 7.91 -13.07 -7.03
C THR A 27 8.02 -11.72 -7.71
N ILE A 28 6.88 -11.19 -8.14
CA ILE A 28 6.77 -9.96 -8.91
C ILE A 28 5.63 -9.14 -8.34
N ASN A 29 5.90 -7.87 -8.04
CA ASN A 29 4.90 -6.94 -7.56
C ASN A 29 4.07 -6.37 -8.73
N LYS A 30 3.24 -7.22 -9.33
CA LYS A 30 2.31 -6.86 -10.42
C LYS A 30 1.04 -7.68 -10.35
N ASP A 31 -0.08 -7.05 -10.69
CA ASP A 31 -1.36 -7.73 -10.86
C ASP A 31 -1.55 -8.17 -12.33
N VAL A 32 -2.52 -9.05 -12.56
CA VAL A 32 -3.00 -9.37 -13.91
C VAL A 32 -3.73 -8.15 -14.51
N ILE A 33 -3.75 -8.05 -15.84
CA ILE A 33 -4.26 -6.85 -16.53
C ILE A 33 -5.76 -6.64 -16.29
N ALA A 34 -6.55 -7.72 -16.25
CA ALA A 34 -7.99 -7.67 -15.93
C ALA A 34 -8.29 -8.50 -14.67
N PRO A 35 -8.12 -7.93 -13.44
CA PRO A 35 -8.25 -8.64 -12.17
C PRO A 35 -9.57 -9.37 -11.93
N GLY A 36 -10.66 -8.92 -12.58
CA GLY A 36 -12.00 -9.51 -12.44
C GLY A 36 -12.37 -10.55 -13.49
N LYS A 37 -11.64 -10.63 -14.62
CA LYS A 37 -11.95 -11.56 -15.72
C LYS A 37 -10.85 -12.61 -15.95
N MET A 38 -9.61 -12.32 -15.55
CA MET A 38 -8.48 -13.23 -15.68
C MET A 38 -8.31 -14.12 -14.45
N ARG A 39 -7.84 -15.35 -14.67
CA ARG A 39 -7.61 -16.33 -13.61
C ARG A 39 -6.44 -15.89 -12.72
N ARG A 40 -6.67 -15.84 -11.41
CA ARG A 40 -5.62 -15.43 -10.44
C ARG A 40 -4.79 -16.59 -9.94
N LYS A 41 -5.23 -17.83 -10.15
CA LYS A 41 -4.56 -19.05 -9.70
C LYS A 41 -4.67 -20.13 -10.76
N ILE A 42 -3.53 -20.63 -11.22
CA ILE A 42 -3.43 -21.67 -12.26
C ILE A 42 -2.36 -22.66 -11.82
N PHE A 43 -2.64 -23.95 -11.95
CA PHE A 43 -1.70 -25.03 -11.68
C PHE A 43 -1.17 -25.59 -12.99
N ASN A 44 0.11 -26.02 -13.01
CA ASN A 44 0.76 -26.60 -14.20
C ASN A 44 0.56 -25.76 -15.47
N GLN A 45 0.70 -24.45 -15.31
CA GLN A 45 0.38 -23.47 -16.33
C GLN A 45 1.38 -23.49 -17.50
N ARG A 46 0.87 -23.25 -18.70
CA ARG A 46 1.70 -22.96 -19.89
C ARG A 46 2.01 -21.47 -19.96
N ILE A 47 3.29 -21.11 -19.82
CA ILE A 47 3.74 -19.72 -19.78
C ILE A 47 4.46 -19.34 -21.07
N ILE A 48 4.08 -18.21 -21.66
CA ILE A 48 4.77 -17.59 -22.79
C ILE A 48 5.34 -16.24 -22.36
N LEU A 49 6.60 -15.98 -22.71
CA LEU A 49 7.31 -14.73 -22.42
C LEU A 49 7.63 -13.99 -23.72
N LEU A 50 7.24 -12.72 -23.81
CA LEU A 50 7.41 -11.90 -25.01
C LEU A 50 8.14 -10.57 -24.70
N ASP A 51 9.10 -10.18 -25.55
CA ASP A 51 9.63 -8.80 -25.61
C ASP A 51 8.99 -8.00 -26.76
N TRP A 52 7.81 -8.42 -27.24
CA TRP A 52 7.03 -7.69 -28.25
C TRP A 52 5.93 -6.84 -27.63
N PRO A 53 5.72 -5.58 -28.07
CA PRO A 53 4.53 -4.80 -27.73
C PRO A 53 3.28 -5.40 -28.38
N LEU A 54 2.28 -5.78 -27.58
CA LEU A 54 0.95 -6.14 -28.08
C LEU A 54 0.05 -4.90 -28.15
N GLU A 55 0.53 -3.87 -28.83
CA GLU A 55 -0.10 -2.57 -29.01
C GLU A 55 0.27 -2.03 -30.39
N PHE A 56 -0.67 -1.37 -31.07
CA PHE A 56 -0.41 -0.74 -32.35
C PHE A 56 0.35 0.57 -32.13
N LYS A 57 1.60 0.63 -32.58
CA LYS A 57 2.38 1.86 -32.54
C LYS A 57 2.21 2.62 -33.86
N LYS A 58 1.64 3.81 -33.78
CA LYS A 58 1.70 4.79 -34.86
C LYS A 58 3.18 5.14 -35.07
N GLY A 59 3.74 4.76 -36.22
CA GLY A 59 5.16 4.95 -36.49
C GLY A 59 5.57 6.40 -36.34
N GLU A 60 6.68 6.66 -35.64
CA GLU A 60 7.17 8.03 -35.41
C GLU A 60 7.79 8.68 -36.67
N ASN A 61 8.07 7.91 -37.72
CA ASN A 61 8.69 8.44 -38.94
C ASN A 61 7.82 8.13 -40.16
N GLN A 62 7.41 9.22 -40.83
CA GLN A 62 6.63 9.31 -42.08
C GLN A 62 5.11 9.34 -41.93
N THR A 63 4.57 10.46 -41.45
CA THR A 63 3.71 11.30 -42.31
C THR A 63 3.43 12.63 -41.63
N ASN A 64 3.70 13.71 -42.36
CA ASN A 64 2.97 14.95 -42.21
C ASN A 64 1.49 14.61 -42.37
N ALA A 65 0.79 14.32 -41.28
CA ALA A 65 -0.65 14.11 -41.31
C ALA A 65 -1.33 15.49 -41.36
N GLU A 66 -1.18 16.15 -42.50
CA GLU A 66 -2.13 17.16 -42.92
C GLU A 66 -3.48 16.44 -43.10
N LEU A 67 -4.37 16.66 -42.13
CA LEU A 67 -5.82 16.50 -42.23
C LEU A 67 -6.30 15.12 -42.73
N LEU A 68 -6.31 14.14 -41.83
CA LEU A 68 -7.03 12.89 -42.03
C LEU A 68 -8.54 13.17 -42.11
N LYS A 69 -9.17 12.77 -43.21
CA LYS A 69 -10.64 12.78 -43.35
C LYS A 69 -11.24 11.81 -42.33
N GLU A 70 -12.50 12.03 -41.92
CA GLU A 70 -13.22 11.17 -40.96
C GLU A 70 -13.28 9.69 -41.43
N GLU A 71 -13.31 9.48 -42.76
CA GLU A 71 -13.28 8.18 -43.42
C GLU A 71 -11.95 7.42 -43.23
N GLU A 72 -10.82 8.12 -43.15
CA GLU A 72 -9.48 7.52 -42.99
C GLU A 72 -9.23 7.05 -41.54
N TRP A 73 -9.89 7.69 -40.57
CA TRP A 73 -9.87 7.26 -39.17
C TRP A 73 -10.53 5.90 -38.97
N GLY A 74 -11.66 5.64 -39.65
CA GLY A 74 -12.36 4.35 -39.57
C GLY A 74 -11.49 3.20 -40.09
N VAL A 75 -10.77 3.41 -41.19
CA VAL A 75 -9.85 2.42 -41.77
C VAL A 75 -8.67 2.15 -40.83
N LEU A 76 -8.10 3.18 -40.21
CA LEU A 76 -7.00 3.01 -39.24
C LEU A 76 -7.41 2.18 -38.02
N LEU A 77 -8.63 2.38 -37.50
CA LEU A 77 -9.15 1.60 -36.37
C LEU A 77 -9.32 0.13 -36.73
N GLN A 78 -9.87 -0.17 -37.92
CA GLN A 78 -10.02 -1.54 -38.41
C GLN A 78 -8.65 -2.22 -38.58
N LEU A 79 -7.67 -1.51 -39.14
CA LEU A 79 -6.30 -2.03 -39.27
C LEU A 79 -5.65 -2.34 -37.92
N GLU A 80 -5.86 -1.48 -36.91
CA GLU A 80 -5.38 -1.74 -35.55
C GLU A 80 -6.04 -2.99 -34.93
N GLU A 81 -7.36 -3.13 -35.07
CA GLU A 81 -8.10 -4.29 -34.56
C GLU A 81 -7.63 -5.59 -35.22
N GLU A 82 -7.55 -5.63 -36.55
CA GLU A 82 -7.07 -6.79 -37.29
C GLU A 82 -5.62 -7.15 -36.92
N TYR A 83 -4.75 -6.15 -36.77
CA TYR A 83 -3.37 -6.37 -36.39
C TYR A 83 -3.26 -7.05 -35.02
N ILE A 84 -3.97 -6.51 -34.01
CA ILE A 84 -3.95 -7.07 -32.65
C ILE A 84 -4.59 -8.47 -32.62
N GLU A 85 -5.69 -8.67 -33.34
CA GLU A 85 -6.35 -9.97 -33.44
C GLU A 85 -5.41 -11.03 -34.01
N ARG A 86 -4.75 -10.74 -35.14
CA ARG A 86 -3.80 -11.67 -35.78
C ARG A 86 -2.70 -12.12 -34.81
N LEU A 87 -2.10 -11.18 -34.07
CA LEU A 87 -1.07 -11.49 -33.07
C LEU A 87 -1.62 -12.36 -31.93
N CYS A 88 -2.81 -12.03 -31.42
CA CYS A 88 -3.43 -12.80 -30.34
C CYS A 88 -3.75 -14.22 -30.80
N VAL A 89 -4.32 -14.40 -32.00
CA VAL A 89 -4.62 -15.71 -32.57
C VAL A 89 -3.37 -16.56 -32.70
N GLN A 90 -2.25 -15.99 -33.16
CA GLN A 90 -0.97 -16.70 -33.24
C GLN A 90 -0.51 -17.22 -31.88
N ILE A 91 -0.57 -16.38 -30.84
CA ILE A 91 -0.18 -16.76 -29.48
C ILE A 91 -1.14 -17.84 -28.94
N LEU A 92 -2.44 -17.72 -29.21
CA LEU A 92 -3.47 -18.65 -28.74
C LEU A 92 -3.36 -20.05 -29.37
N LYS A 93 -2.77 -20.20 -30.56
CA LYS A 93 -2.51 -21.52 -31.18
C LYS A 93 -1.71 -22.45 -30.26
N PHE A 94 -0.81 -21.88 -29.45
CA PHE A 94 0.03 -22.62 -28.51
C PHE A 94 -0.66 -22.91 -27.16
N LYS A 95 -1.95 -22.59 -27.03
CA LYS A 95 -2.78 -22.81 -25.83
C LYS A 95 -2.09 -22.38 -24.52
N PRO A 96 -1.65 -21.11 -24.40
CA PRO A 96 -1.07 -20.62 -23.16
C PRO A 96 -2.12 -20.43 -22.08
N ASP A 97 -1.73 -20.57 -20.82
CA ASP A 97 -2.54 -20.15 -19.67
C ASP A 97 -2.13 -18.76 -19.18
N VAL A 98 -0.85 -18.41 -19.34
CA VAL A 98 -0.27 -17.14 -18.91
C VAL A 98 0.60 -16.56 -20.01
N VAL A 99 0.37 -15.31 -20.37
CA VAL A 99 1.19 -14.53 -21.31
C VAL A 99 1.79 -13.34 -20.58
N ILE A 100 3.10 -13.22 -20.64
CA ILE A 100 3.85 -12.18 -19.94
C ILE A 100 4.63 -11.37 -20.98
N THR A 101 4.43 -10.06 -20.99
CA THR A 101 5.14 -9.15 -21.91
C THR A 101 6.03 -8.16 -21.15
N GLU A 102 7.23 -7.88 -21.69
CA GLU A 102 8.10 -6.80 -21.20
C GLU A 102 7.55 -5.42 -21.59
N LYS A 103 6.77 -5.36 -22.67
CA LYS A 103 6.24 -4.15 -23.28
C LYS A 103 4.76 -3.94 -22.92
N GLY A 104 4.09 -3.03 -23.62
CA GLY A 104 2.67 -2.78 -23.45
C GLY A 104 1.80 -3.95 -23.93
N LEU A 105 0.55 -3.93 -23.46
CA LEU A 105 -0.52 -4.83 -23.90
C LEU A 105 -1.79 -3.98 -23.98
N SER A 106 -2.35 -3.90 -25.19
CA SER A 106 -3.55 -3.14 -25.53
C SER A 106 -4.81 -3.74 -24.90
N GLU A 107 -5.83 -2.92 -24.69
CA GLU A 107 -7.10 -3.36 -24.13
C GLU A 107 -7.83 -4.39 -25.03
N LEU A 108 -7.71 -4.25 -26.35
CA LEU A 108 -8.20 -5.24 -27.33
C LEU A 108 -7.53 -6.60 -27.13
N ALA A 109 -6.21 -6.62 -26.99
CA ALA A 109 -5.46 -7.86 -26.72
C ALA A 109 -5.89 -8.49 -25.38
N CYS A 110 -6.14 -7.66 -24.36
CA CYS A 110 -6.63 -8.10 -23.06
C CYS A 110 -8.02 -8.75 -23.19
N HIS A 111 -8.91 -8.18 -24.00
CA HIS A 111 -10.22 -8.74 -24.28
C HIS A 111 -10.12 -10.13 -24.95
N TYR A 112 -9.29 -10.28 -25.99
CA TYR A 112 -9.07 -11.57 -26.66
C TYR A 112 -8.50 -12.63 -25.70
N PHE A 113 -7.46 -12.30 -24.93
CA PHE A 113 -6.90 -13.23 -23.94
C PHE A 113 -7.89 -13.58 -22.84
N SER A 114 -8.66 -12.61 -22.35
CA SER A 114 -9.70 -12.86 -21.35
C SER A 114 -10.79 -13.80 -21.87
N LYS A 115 -11.24 -13.63 -23.11
CA LYS A 115 -12.23 -14.52 -23.76
C LYS A 115 -11.69 -15.94 -23.91
N ALA A 116 -10.40 -16.09 -24.18
CA ALA A 116 -9.72 -17.37 -24.26
C ALA A 116 -9.30 -17.96 -22.90
N GLY A 117 -9.58 -17.27 -21.78
CA GLY A 117 -9.21 -17.72 -20.42
C GLY A 117 -7.72 -17.58 -20.08
N VAL A 118 -6.96 -16.81 -20.86
CA VAL A 118 -5.52 -16.59 -20.69
C VAL A 118 -5.26 -15.38 -19.80
N SER A 119 -4.35 -15.53 -18.85
CA SER A 119 -3.97 -14.44 -17.93
C SER A 119 -2.80 -13.65 -18.49
N GLY A 120 -3.00 -12.34 -18.69
CA GLY A 120 -1.98 -11.43 -19.22
C GLY A 120 -1.28 -10.63 -18.13
N MET A 121 0.03 -10.45 -18.26
CA MET A 121 0.83 -9.49 -17.50
C MET A 121 1.63 -8.60 -18.46
N ARG A 122 1.68 -7.29 -18.21
CA ARG A 122 2.37 -6.31 -19.08
C ARG A 122 3.48 -5.53 -18.37
N ARG A 123 4.37 -4.95 -19.17
CA ARG A 123 5.45 -4.02 -18.76
C ARG A 123 6.52 -4.60 -17.83
N LEU A 124 6.74 -5.91 -17.82
CA LEU A 124 7.71 -6.51 -16.88
C LEU A 124 9.14 -6.01 -17.12
N ARG A 125 9.92 -5.94 -16.04
CA ARG A 125 11.34 -5.61 -16.14
C ARG A 125 12.10 -6.78 -16.79
N LYS A 126 13.06 -6.48 -17.67
CA LYS A 126 13.96 -7.47 -18.31
C LYS A 126 14.59 -8.44 -17.30
N THR A 127 15.03 -7.93 -16.16
CA THR A 127 15.65 -8.74 -15.10
C THR A 127 14.69 -9.76 -14.49
N ASP A 128 13.42 -9.39 -14.31
CA ASP A 128 12.40 -10.30 -13.79
C ASP A 128 11.97 -11.31 -14.84
N ASN A 129 11.81 -10.88 -16.10
CA ASN A 129 11.45 -11.76 -17.21
C ASN A 129 12.50 -12.88 -17.40
N ASN A 130 13.80 -12.52 -17.35
CA ASN A 130 14.90 -13.49 -17.40
C ASN A 130 14.89 -14.48 -16.22
N ARG A 131 14.46 -14.06 -15.03
CA ARG A 131 14.32 -14.97 -13.88
C ARG A 131 13.13 -15.91 -14.07
N ILE A 132 12.02 -15.41 -14.61
CA ILE A 132 10.85 -16.25 -14.93
C ILE A 132 11.24 -17.29 -15.96
N ALA A 133 11.87 -16.89 -17.07
CA ALA A 133 12.36 -17.77 -18.13
C ALA A 133 13.16 -18.95 -17.56
N LYS A 134 14.12 -18.67 -16.68
CA LYS A 134 14.92 -19.69 -16.00
C LYS A 134 14.12 -20.57 -15.03
N ALA A 135 13.11 -20.01 -14.36
CA ALA A 135 12.30 -20.73 -13.39
C ALA A 135 11.24 -21.64 -14.03
N CYS A 136 10.63 -21.23 -15.15
CA CYS A 136 9.61 -22.00 -15.86
C CYS A 136 10.17 -22.80 -17.05
N GLY A 137 11.41 -22.53 -17.47
CA GLY A 137 12.00 -23.10 -18.68
C GLY A 137 11.49 -22.48 -19.99
N ALA A 138 10.78 -21.35 -19.94
CA ALA A 138 10.34 -20.65 -21.14
C ALA A 138 11.51 -19.89 -21.80
N VAL A 139 11.43 -19.72 -23.11
CA VAL A 139 12.32 -18.83 -23.88
C VAL A 139 11.61 -17.49 -24.10
N ILE A 140 12.34 -16.39 -23.98
CA ILE A 140 11.80 -15.06 -24.24
C ILE A 140 11.83 -14.84 -25.75
N VAL A 141 10.65 -14.70 -26.36
CA VAL A 141 10.51 -14.53 -27.81
C VAL A 141 10.27 -13.06 -28.16
N ASN A 142 10.97 -12.57 -29.18
CA ASN A 142 10.88 -11.17 -29.61
C ASN A 142 9.69 -10.91 -30.53
N ARG A 143 9.27 -11.90 -31.33
CA ARG A 143 8.16 -11.78 -32.29
C ARG A 143 7.18 -12.93 -32.15
N PRO A 144 5.86 -12.67 -32.07
CA PRO A 144 4.86 -13.74 -31.98
C PRO A 144 4.89 -14.74 -33.14
N ASP A 145 5.35 -14.31 -34.33
CA ASP A 145 5.49 -15.18 -35.51
C ASP A 145 6.59 -16.24 -35.38
N GLU A 146 7.62 -15.96 -34.59
CA GLU A 146 8.77 -16.86 -34.39
C GLU A 146 8.55 -17.83 -33.23
N LEU A 147 7.40 -17.73 -32.56
CA LEU A 147 7.06 -18.54 -31.40
C LEU A 147 6.99 -20.03 -31.78
N GLN A 148 7.68 -20.86 -31.02
CA GLN A 148 7.69 -22.31 -31.19
C GLN A 148 7.14 -23.03 -29.96
N GLN A 149 6.78 -24.31 -30.14
CA GLN A 149 6.26 -25.14 -29.04
C GLN A 149 7.33 -25.42 -27.97
N SER A 150 8.62 -25.32 -28.31
CA SER A 150 9.77 -25.40 -27.40
C SER A 150 9.92 -24.18 -26.49
N ASP A 151 9.37 -23.04 -26.87
CA ASP A 151 9.53 -21.79 -26.11
C ASP A 151 8.56 -21.68 -24.94
N VAL A 152 7.52 -22.53 -24.94
CA VAL A 152 6.48 -22.56 -23.91
C VAL A 152 7.02 -23.20 -22.63
N GLY A 153 7.08 -22.42 -21.55
CA GLY A 153 7.51 -22.92 -20.24
C GLY A 153 6.40 -23.64 -19.51
N THR A 154 6.70 -24.85 -19.03
CA THR A 154 5.80 -25.68 -18.20
C THR A 154 6.39 -26.03 -16.83
N GLY A 155 7.64 -25.63 -16.57
CA GLY A 155 8.36 -25.96 -15.33
C GLY A 155 7.86 -25.24 -14.08
N ALA A 156 6.89 -24.33 -14.21
CA ALA A 156 6.31 -23.63 -13.07
C ALA A 156 5.10 -24.41 -12.54
N GLY A 157 5.17 -24.88 -11.29
CA GLY A 157 4.08 -25.66 -10.69
C GLY A 157 2.81 -24.85 -10.41
N ILE A 158 2.95 -23.57 -10.05
CA ILE A 158 1.81 -22.71 -9.74
C ILE A 158 2.04 -21.25 -10.16
N PHE A 159 1.01 -20.64 -10.72
CA PHE A 159 0.90 -19.20 -10.93
C PHE A 159 -0.20 -18.69 -10.00
N GLU A 160 0.13 -17.74 -9.11
CA GLU A 160 -0.81 -17.20 -8.14
C GLU A 160 -0.59 -15.70 -7.94
N VAL A 161 -1.67 -14.92 -8.02
CA VAL A 161 -1.65 -13.47 -7.77
C VAL A 161 -2.49 -13.15 -6.53
N LYS A 162 -1.81 -12.91 -5.41
CA LYS A 162 -2.45 -12.53 -4.14
C LYS A 162 -2.47 -11.02 -3.99
N LYS A 163 -3.63 -10.47 -3.61
CA LYS A 163 -3.71 -9.14 -3.02
C LYS A 163 -3.44 -9.29 -1.54
N ILE A 164 -2.41 -8.62 -1.06
CA ILE A 164 -2.12 -8.56 0.37
C ILE A 164 -2.74 -7.25 0.85
N VAL A 165 -3.76 -7.37 1.70
CA VAL A 165 -4.45 -6.21 2.28
C VAL A 165 -3.66 -5.77 3.49
N GLU A 166 -2.99 -4.63 3.37
CA GLU A 166 -2.29 -3.99 4.47
C GLU A 166 -3.18 -2.97 5.16
N ARG A 167 -3.36 -3.12 6.48
CA ARG A 167 -3.67 -1.95 7.31
C ARG A 167 -3.16 -2.05 8.73
N ASN A 168 -3.13 -3.26 9.32
CA ASN A 168 -2.82 -3.37 10.76
C ASN A 168 -1.35 -3.74 11.05
N LEU A 169 -0.64 -4.32 10.09
CA LEU A 169 0.65 -4.97 10.34
C LEU A 169 1.86 -4.06 10.10
N GLN A 170 1.75 -3.10 9.16
CA GLN A 170 2.72 -2.01 9.05
C GLN A 170 2.72 -1.11 10.29
N ASP A 171 1.53 -0.80 10.81
CA ASP A 171 1.40 -0.01 12.03
C ASP A 171 2.00 -0.78 13.20
N ALA A 172 1.67 -2.07 13.37
CA ALA A 172 2.25 -2.91 14.41
C ALA A 172 3.78 -3.07 14.31
N MET A 173 4.35 -3.19 13.10
CA MET A 173 5.80 -3.27 12.90
C MET A 173 6.51 -1.92 13.08
N SER A 174 5.88 -0.80 12.71
CA SER A 174 6.42 0.54 12.93
C SER A 174 6.45 0.87 14.42
N VAL A 175 5.40 0.47 15.12
CA VAL A 175 5.30 0.41 16.57
C VAL A 175 6.47 -0.46 17.09
N ALA A 176 6.52 -1.77 16.83
CA ALA A 176 7.58 -2.66 17.35
C ALA A 176 9.02 -2.16 17.09
N ARG A 177 9.30 -1.63 15.90
CA ARG A 177 10.60 -1.02 15.56
C ARG A 177 10.94 0.16 16.46
N ASN A 178 9.96 0.99 16.80
CA ASN A 178 10.17 2.12 17.71
C ASN A 178 10.45 1.66 19.15
N ILE A 179 9.94 0.50 19.61
CA ILE A 179 10.18 -0.02 20.98
C ILE A 179 11.64 -0.45 21.07
N LEU A 180 12.11 -1.12 20.02
CA LEU A 180 13.51 -1.56 19.93
C LEU A 180 14.48 -0.37 19.89
N LYS A 181 14.07 0.75 19.27
CA LYS A 181 14.90 1.96 19.19
C LYS A 181 14.84 2.81 20.47
N ASN A 182 13.66 2.93 21.07
CA ASN A 182 13.40 3.74 22.27
C ASN A 182 12.41 2.98 23.18
N PRO A 183 12.87 2.31 24.25
CA PRO A 183 12.03 1.45 25.07
C PRO A 183 11.07 2.20 26.02
N THR A 184 10.87 3.50 25.84
CA THR A 184 10.03 4.33 26.71
C THR A 184 8.56 4.29 26.26
N LEU A 185 7.71 3.73 27.10
CA LEU A 185 6.26 3.66 26.89
C LEU A 185 5.55 4.69 27.79
N GLY A 186 4.43 5.22 27.31
CA GLY A 186 3.57 6.10 28.10
C GLY A 186 2.13 5.62 28.18
N PRO A 187 1.31 6.31 28.99
CA PRO A 187 -0.06 5.94 29.21
C PRO A 187 -0.92 6.22 27.96
N ALA A 188 -1.58 5.19 27.42
CA ALA A 188 -2.46 5.31 26.24
C ALA A 188 -3.91 5.69 26.63
N GLY A 189 -4.86 5.48 25.71
CA GLY A 189 -6.29 5.69 26.00
C GLY A 189 -6.67 7.16 26.28
N GLY A 190 -5.93 8.11 25.72
CA GLY A 190 -6.16 9.55 25.94
C GLY A 190 -5.60 10.10 27.27
N ALA A 191 -5.01 9.25 28.11
CA ALA A 191 -4.48 9.64 29.43
C ALA A 191 -3.35 10.67 29.32
N THR A 192 -2.38 10.43 28.42
CA THR A 192 -1.28 11.37 28.18
C THR A 192 -1.78 12.74 27.72
N GLN A 193 -2.76 12.79 26.80
CA GLN A 193 -3.35 14.03 26.30
C GLN A 193 -4.06 14.81 27.42
N LEU A 194 -4.75 14.11 28.32
CA LEU A 194 -5.41 14.72 29.47
C LEU A 194 -4.40 15.29 30.48
N THR A 195 -3.31 14.58 30.75
CA THR A 195 -2.25 15.08 31.63
C THR A 195 -1.57 16.32 31.04
N VAL A 196 -1.30 16.32 29.73
CA VAL A 196 -0.75 17.50 29.03
C VAL A 196 -1.75 18.67 29.07
N SER A 197 -3.04 18.41 28.82
CA SER A 197 -4.09 19.44 28.90
C SER A 197 -4.18 20.06 30.30
N ALA A 198 -4.18 19.24 31.36
CA ALA A 198 -4.20 19.71 32.74
C ALA A 198 -2.96 20.56 33.08
N THR A 199 -1.78 20.12 32.64
CA THR A 199 -0.51 20.86 32.85
C THR A 199 -0.54 22.21 32.12
N LEU A 200 -1.05 22.26 30.89
CA LEU A 200 -1.19 23.51 30.12
C LEU A 200 -2.20 24.47 30.75
N LYS A 201 -3.30 23.97 31.33
CA LYS A 201 -4.29 24.77 32.08
C LYS A 201 -3.71 25.34 33.39
N GLN A 202 -2.93 24.55 34.12
CA GLN A 202 -2.22 25.04 35.31
C GLN A 202 -1.19 26.12 34.92
N LYS A 203 -0.45 25.90 33.83
CA LYS A 203 0.51 26.88 33.31
C LYS A 203 -0.14 28.15 32.79
N SER A 204 -1.30 28.07 32.12
CA SER A 204 -2.04 29.26 31.67
C SER A 204 -2.47 30.14 32.85
N SER A 205 -2.77 29.53 34.00
CA SER A 205 -3.12 30.26 35.22
C SER A 205 -1.94 31.01 35.84
N SER A 206 -0.71 30.61 35.51
CA SER A 206 0.52 31.28 35.93
C SER A 206 1.01 32.34 34.93
N VAL A 207 0.37 32.46 33.77
CA VAL A 207 0.73 33.42 32.71
C VAL A 207 -0.29 34.53 32.69
N GLU A 208 0.16 35.77 32.86
CA GLU A 208 -0.69 36.95 32.83
C GLU A 208 -0.77 37.57 31.43
N GLY A 209 -1.91 38.21 31.13
CA GLY A 209 -2.14 38.92 29.86
C GLY A 209 -2.62 38.03 28.70
N ILE A 210 -2.50 38.55 27.48
CA ILE A 210 -3.07 37.97 26.25
C ILE A 210 -2.45 36.58 25.93
N GLN A 211 -1.23 36.33 26.41
CA GLN A 211 -0.53 35.06 26.18
C GLN A 211 -1.19 33.87 26.87
N LYS A 212 -2.12 34.08 27.81
CA LYS A 212 -2.90 33.01 28.46
C LYS A 212 -3.78 32.22 27.49
N TRP A 213 -4.44 32.90 26.54
CA TRP A 213 -5.46 32.30 25.66
C TRP A 213 -4.90 31.21 24.73
N PRO A 214 -3.71 31.37 24.12
CA PRO A 214 -3.07 30.29 23.37
C PRO A 214 -2.81 29.01 24.18
N TYR A 215 -2.40 29.11 25.45
CA TYR A 215 -2.19 27.93 26.31
C TYR A 215 -3.50 27.19 26.59
N GLU A 216 -4.57 27.93 26.83
CA GLU A 216 -5.88 27.36 27.11
C GLU A 216 -6.51 26.74 25.85
N ALA A 217 -6.37 27.38 24.70
CA ALA A 217 -6.78 26.83 23.41
C ALA A 217 -6.01 25.53 23.07
N ALA A 218 -4.69 25.52 23.30
CA ALA A 218 -3.87 24.31 23.12
C ALA A 218 -4.30 23.19 24.07
N ALA A 219 -4.61 23.50 25.33
CA ALA A 219 -5.11 22.53 26.30
C ALA A 219 -6.44 21.90 25.84
N ILE A 220 -7.36 22.70 25.31
CA ILE A 220 -8.65 22.20 24.76
C ILE A 220 -8.41 21.34 23.53
N ALA A 221 -7.43 21.68 22.67
CA ALA A 221 -7.10 20.89 21.49
C ALA A 221 -6.65 19.46 21.84
N PHE A 222 -5.87 19.27 22.92
CA PHE A 222 -5.49 17.92 23.38
C PHE A 222 -6.68 17.07 23.82
N GLU A 223 -7.75 17.70 24.33
CA GLU A 223 -8.95 16.99 24.75
C GLU A 223 -9.77 16.45 23.58
N ALA A 224 -9.49 16.84 22.34
CA ALA A 224 -10.17 16.33 21.16
C ALA A 224 -9.99 14.81 21.01
N ILE A 225 -8.79 14.29 21.26
CA ILE A 225 -8.47 12.86 21.13
C ILE A 225 -9.25 11.98 22.13
N PRO A 226 -9.17 12.21 23.46
CA PRO A 226 -9.97 11.45 24.42
C PRO A 226 -11.48 11.63 24.22
N ARG A 227 -11.93 12.81 23.75
CA ARG A 227 -13.32 13.06 23.40
C ARG A 227 -13.79 12.19 22.24
N THR A 228 -13.01 12.11 21.16
CA THR A 228 -13.30 11.23 20.02
C THR A 228 -13.25 9.75 20.42
N LEU A 229 -12.32 9.35 21.29
CA LEU A 229 -12.30 7.98 21.83
C LEU A 229 -13.59 7.66 22.60
N ALA A 230 -14.03 8.54 23.49
CA ALA A 230 -15.29 8.39 24.22
C ALA A 230 -16.50 8.28 23.26
N GLN A 231 -16.52 9.13 22.23
CA GLN A 231 -17.58 9.12 21.23
C GLN A 231 -17.60 7.80 20.43
N ASN A 232 -16.43 7.32 20.00
CA ASN A 232 -16.31 6.07 19.26
C ASN A 232 -16.67 4.83 20.10
N CYS A 233 -16.49 4.90 21.42
CA CYS A 233 -16.93 3.85 22.35
C CYS A 233 -18.44 3.90 22.65
N GLY A 234 -19.18 4.90 22.13
CA GLY A 234 -20.62 5.04 22.36
C GLY A 234 -21.01 5.45 23.79
N VAL A 235 -20.06 5.94 24.59
CA VAL A 235 -20.34 6.40 25.97
C VAL A 235 -20.77 7.87 26.00
N ASN A 236 -21.38 8.28 27.12
CA ASN A 236 -21.72 9.70 27.31
C ASN A 236 -20.44 10.54 27.43
N VAL A 237 -20.12 11.25 26.35
CA VAL A 237 -18.88 12.00 26.18
C VAL A 237 -18.71 13.06 27.27
N ILE A 238 -19.77 13.81 27.60
CA ILE A 238 -19.71 14.90 28.57
C ILE A 238 -19.38 14.35 29.96
N ARG A 239 -20.16 13.36 30.44
CA ARG A 239 -19.93 12.76 31.77
C ARG A 239 -18.55 12.13 31.89
N THR A 240 -18.11 11.43 30.85
CA THR A 240 -16.82 10.74 30.84
C THR A 240 -15.65 11.73 30.83
N MET A 241 -15.74 12.78 30.01
CA MET A 241 -14.70 13.82 29.94
C MET A 241 -14.60 14.62 31.24
N THR A 242 -15.72 15.00 31.86
CA THR A 242 -15.71 15.70 33.16
C THR A 242 -15.08 14.83 34.25
N ALA A 243 -15.43 13.55 34.30
CA ALA A 243 -14.84 12.61 35.26
C ALA A 243 -13.33 12.40 35.03
N LEU A 244 -12.88 12.33 33.78
CA LEU A 244 -11.47 12.22 33.42
C LEU A 244 -10.68 13.49 33.77
N GLN A 245 -11.19 14.66 33.41
CA GLN A 245 -10.60 15.96 33.74
C GLN A 245 -10.43 16.11 35.26
N GLY A 246 -11.47 15.77 36.03
CA GLY A 246 -11.40 15.82 37.50
C GLY A 246 -10.33 14.89 38.08
N LYS A 247 -10.14 13.70 37.48
CA LYS A 247 -9.09 12.76 37.91
C LYS A 247 -7.68 13.26 37.58
N HIS A 248 -7.50 14.00 36.48
CA HIS A 248 -6.21 14.54 36.04
C HIS A 248 -5.88 15.95 36.59
N ALA A 249 -6.84 16.63 37.21
CA ALA A 249 -6.70 18.01 37.69
C ALA A 249 -5.53 18.21 38.69
N ASN A 250 -5.24 17.19 39.50
CA ASN A 250 -4.18 17.23 40.52
C ASN A 250 -2.83 16.66 40.03
N GLY A 251 -2.73 16.21 38.77
CA GLY A 251 -1.49 15.66 38.21
C GLY A 251 -1.07 14.26 38.69
N GLU A 252 -1.67 13.72 39.74
CA GLU A 252 -1.27 12.44 40.37
C GLU A 252 -1.70 11.18 39.58
N LYS A 253 -2.71 11.28 38.70
CA LYS A 253 -3.36 10.13 38.03
C LYS A 253 -3.08 10.07 36.53
N SER A 254 -1.81 10.23 36.13
CA SER A 254 -1.39 10.29 34.72
C SER A 254 -1.69 9.02 33.90
N TRP A 255 -1.96 7.89 34.57
CA TRP A 255 -2.26 6.60 33.93
C TRP A 255 -3.75 6.29 33.79
N ILE A 256 -4.64 7.20 34.18
CA ILE A 256 -6.08 6.97 34.02
C ILE A 256 -6.51 7.40 32.61
N GLY A 257 -7.08 6.47 31.85
CA GLY A 257 -7.55 6.70 30.48
C GLY A 257 -8.89 6.04 30.21
N ILE A 258 -9.28 6.06 28.93
CA ILE A 258 -10.47 5.37 28.41
C ILE A 258 -10.03 4.06 27.77
N ASP A 259 -10.69 2.97 28.14
CA ASP A 259 -10.57 1.71 27.43
C ASP A 259 -11.30 1.80 26.08
N GLY A 260 -10.57 1.62 24.97
CA GLY A 260 -11.11 1.72 23.61
C GLY A 260 -12.12 0.63 23.23
N ASN A 261 -12.23 -0.45 24.01
CA ASN A 261 -13.19 -1.53 23.75
C ASN A 261 -14.47 -1.38 24.58
N THR A 262 -14.38 -0.83 25.78
CA THR A 262 -15.50 -0.77 26.75
C THR A 262 -15.97 0.65 27.04
N GLY A 263 -15.17 1.68 26.73
CA GLY A 263 -15.44 3.07 27.04
C GLY A 263 -15.33 3.43 28.52
N VAL A 264 -14.92 2.49 29.38
CA VAL A 264 -14.85 2.68 30.84
C VAL A 264 -13.53 3.33 31.25
N ILE A 265 -13.61 4.28 32.19
CA ILE A 265 -12.44 4.92 32.79
C ILE A 265 -11.66 3.89 33.61
N THR A 266 -10.45 3.56 33.17
CA THR A 266 -9.61 2.53 33.81
C THR A 266 -8.17 3.02 33.93
N ASP A 267 -7.40 2.43 34.84
CA ASP A 267 -5.94 2.55 34.82
C ASP A 267 -5.37 1.77 33.62
N VAL A 268 -4.72 2.48 32.71
CA VAL A 268 -4.17 1.90 31.48
C VAL A 268 -2.93 1.05 31.74
N LYS A 269 -2.27 1.22 32.90
CA LYS A 269 -1.15 0.39 33.34
C LYS A 269 -1.61 -1.02 33.70
N GLU A 270 -2.71 -1.13 34.44
CA GLU A 270 -3.26 -2.41 34.91
C GLU A 270 -3.81 -3.25 33.76
N LYS A 271 -4.49 -2.62 32.79
CA LYS A 271 -4.99 -3.29 31.59
C LYS A 271 -3.92 -3.55 30.52
N LYS A 272 -2.65 -3.22 30.77
CA LYS A 272 -1.53 -3.30 29.80
C LYS A 272 -1.82 -2.53 28.49
N ILE A 273 -2.62 -1.46 28.57
CA ILE A 273 -2.91 -0.58 27.44
C ILE A 273 -1.81 0.48 27.39
N GLY A 274 -0.64 0.08 26.91
CA GLY A 274 0.53 0.94 26.74
C GLY A 274 0.58 1.57 25.34
N GLY A 275 0.97 2.84 25.26
CA GLY A 275 1.11 3.59 24.01
C GLY A 275 2.54 4.08 23.82
N TYR A 276 2.93 4.27 22.57
CA TYR A 276 4.26 4.76 22.23
C TYR A 276 4.38 6.26 22.49
N LEU A 277 5.36 6.66 23.29
CA LEU A 277 5.66 8.08 23.54
C LEU A 277 6.05 8.84 22.26
N PHE A 278 6.55 8.14 21.24
CA PHE A 278 7.10 8.77 20.03
C PHE A 278 6.03 9.45 19.16
N GLY A 279 4.80 8.93 19.11
CA GLY A 279 3.69 9.63 18.44
C GLY A 279 3.34 10.95 19.12
N LEU A 280 3.56 11.03 20.43
CA LEU A 280 3.41 12.25 21.20
C LEU A 280 4.60 13.20 21.04
N LEU A 281 5.83 12.69 20.84
CA LEU A 281 7.02 13.51 20.58
C LEU A 281 6.91 14.26 19.25
N LEU A 282 6.34 13.61 18.23
CA LEU A 282 5.99 14.25 16.95
C LEU A 282 4.92 15.32 17.15
N LEU A 283 3.83 15.01 17.85
CA LEU A 283 2.82 16.01 18.24
C LEU A 283 3.45 17.18 19.01
N LEU A 284 4.26 16.93 20.04
CA LEU A 284 4.98 17.93 20.84
C LEU A 284 5.96 18.76 20.01
N SER A 285 6.62 18.18 19.01
CA SER A 285 7.45 18.92 18.06
C SER A 285 6.62 19.82 17.14
N PHE A 286 5.44 19.36 16.70
CA PHE A 286 4.48 20.19 15.96
C PHE A 286 3.91 21.33 16.81
N ILE A 287 3.70 21.09 18.11
CA ILE A 287 3.22 22.11 19.04
C ILE A 287 4.33 23.10 19.38
N SER A 288 5.55 22.63 19.59
CA SER A 288 6.72 23.50 19.76
C SER A 288 6.94 24.37 18.52
N PHE A 289 6.72 23.80 17.32
CA PHE A 289 6.74 24.54 16.06
C PHE A 289 5.59 25.55 15.95
N ALA A 290 4.36 25.17 16.31
CA ALA A 290 3.19 26.06 16.33
C ALA A 290 3.34 27.21 17.34
N ILE A 291 3.83 26.93 18.55
CA ILE A 291 4.14 27.94 19.58
C ILE A 291 5.27 28.86 19.10
N SER A 292 6.26 28.33 18.39
CA SER A 292 7.35 29.13 17.81
C SER A 292 6.87 30.02 16.66
N ILE A 293 5.86 29.60 15.89
CA ILE A 293 5.18 30.44 14.90
C ILE A 293 4.40 31.57 15.57
N PHE A 294 3.71 31.30 16.68
CA PHE A 294 3.00 32.34 17.46
C PHE A 294 3.94 33.38 18.09
N LYS A 295 5.20 33.02 18.38
CA LYS A 295 6.23 33.99 18.80
C LYS A 295 6.73 34.90 17.66
N PHE A 296 6.47 34.56 16.40
CA PHE A 296 6.94 35.31 15.23
C PHE A 296 5.90 36.31 14.70
N VAL A 297 4.65 36.25 15.18
CA VAL A 297 3.52 37.09 14.73
C VAL A 297 3.10 38.11 15.81
N GLY A 298 3.89 38.27 16.87
CA GLY A 298 3.69 39.26 17.94
C GLY A 298 4.74 40.36 17.91
#